data_AF-A0A9P9LTG2-F1
#
_entry.id   AF-A0A9P9LTG2-F1
#
_cell.length_a   1.000
_cell.length_b   1.000
_cell.length_c   1.000
_cell.angle_alpha   90.00
_cell.angle_beta   90.00
_cell.angle_gamma   90.00
#
_symmetry.space_group_name_H-M   'P 1'
#
loop_
_entity.id
_entity.type
_entity.pdbx_description
1 polymer ?
#
loop_
_entity_poly.entity_id
_entity_poly.type
_entity_poly.pdbx_seq_one_letter_code
_entity_poly.pdbx_strand_id
1 'polypeptide(L)'
;FVARMLREMPNLRSLSWYDSPHEDHIPSLVLRNKAFIDALQSCKLLSHLYVFFDCQWNNDEEESLNCSIPLGGFRNLITLELYHIGGNEAEEVKDITTALSYSPHLGKLSLGFGWRIGCEGPLDILHVRGEGDFLLYIYSRYQSLGKSPLKLKTLRLGHGLFPRTHRLNAGNFIAKLVGMSSLKTLYLFNGL
;
A
#
# COMPACT_ATOMS: atom_id res chain seq x y z
N PHE A 1 11.59 -22.44 0.14
CA PHE A 1 10.44 -23.32 0.45
C PHE A 1 9.11 -22.68 0.01
N VAL A 2 8.72 -21.52 0.56
CA VAL A 2 7.42 -20.86 0.27
C VAL A 2 7.16 -20.62 -1.23
N ALA A 3 8.15 -20.13 -1.99
CA ALA A 3 8.01 -19.93 -3.44
C ALA A 3 7.68 -21.22 -4.22
N ARG A 4 8.15 -22.38 -3.76
CA ARG A 4 7.82 -23.68 -4.37
C ARG A 4 6.36 -24.05 -4.08
N MET A 5 5.92 -23.88 -2.83
CA MET A 5 4.52 -24.10 -2.45
C MET A 5 3.55 -23.24 -3.27
N LEU A 6 3.87 -21.97 -3.48
CA LEU A 6 3.03 -21.08 -4.28
C LEU A 6 2.84 -21.56 -5.73
N ARG A 7 3.90 -22.14 -6.33
CA ARG A 7 3.81 -22.73 -7.68
C ARG A 7 2.92 -23.97 -7.72
N GLU A 8 2.79 -24.67 -6.60
CA GLU A 8 1.91 -25.83 -6.45
C GLU A 8 0.46 -25.42 -6.09
N MET A 9 0.19 -24.12 -5.91
CA MET A 9 -1.13 -23.57 -5.57
C MET A 9 -1.69 -22.68 -6.70
N PRO A 10 -1.99 -23.24 -7.89
CA PRO A 10 -2.45 -22.44 -9.05
C PRO A 10 -3.80 -21.74 -8.80
N ASN A 11 -4.57 -22.23 -7.81
CA ASN A 11 -5.86 -21.69 -7.44
C ASN A 11 -5.81 -20.72 -6.24
N LEU A 12 -4.62 -20.25 -5.84
CA LEU A 12 -4.49 -19.28 -4.76
C LEU A 12 -5.24 -17.98 -5.11
N ARG A 13 -6.19 -17.60 -4.26
CA ARG A 13 -7.01 -16.39 -4.42
C ARG A 13 -6.68 -15.28 -3.45
N SER A 14 -6.08 -15.62 -2.32
CA SER A 14 -5.78 -14.69 -1.24
C SER A 14 -4.41 -14.96 -0.68
N LEU A 15 -3.64 -13.90 -0.49
CA LEU A 15 -2.43 -13.90 0.29
C LEU A 15 -2.58 -12.86 1.40
N SER A 16 -2.31 -13.30 2.62
CA SER A 16 -2.12 -12.42 3.77
C SER A 16 -0.73 -12.67 4.33
N TRP A 17 0.11 -11.64 4.34
CA TRP A 17 1.46 -11.72 4.87
C TRP A 17 1.64 -10.68 5.98
N TYR A 18 2.02 -11.15 7.15
CA TYR A 18 2.42 -10.32 8.28
C TYR A 18 3.94 -10.43 8.39
N ASP A 19 4.63 -9.37 7.99
CA ASP A 19 6.07 -9.33 7.92
C ASP A 19 6.65 -8.88 9.26
N SER A 20 6.87 -9.82 10.16
CA SER A 20 7.43 -9.58 11.49
C SER A 20 8.89 -9.98 11.59
N PRO A 21 9.78 -9.10 12.13
CA PRO A 21 11.17 -9.42 12.33
C PRO A 21 11.30 -10.54 13.36
N HIS A 22 12.18 -11.50 13.08
CA HIS A 22 12.61 -12.48 14.06
C HIS A 22 13.91 -11.98 14.69
N GLU A 23 13.92 -11.73 16.00
CA GLU A 23 15.06 -11.40 16.87
C GLU A 23 15.90 -10.13 16.53
N ASP A 24 16.13 -9.81 15.26
CA ASP A 24 17.08 -8.77 14.81
C ASP A 24 16.42 -7.45 14.35
N HIS A 25 15.10 -7.29 14.56
CA HIS A 25 14.33 -6.08 14.17
C HIS A 25 14.29 -5.76 12.65
N ILE A 26 14.83 -6.63 11.78
CA ILE A 26 14.82 -6.46 10.33
C ILE A 26 13.59 -7.15 9.70
N PRO A 27 12.80 -6.47 8.86
CA PRO A 27 11.68 -7.10 8.13
C PRO A 27 12.12 -8.34 7.34
N SER A 28 11.26 -9.35 7.26
CA SER A 28 11.57 -10.58 6.54
C SER A 28 11.86 -10.29 5.07
N LEU A 29 13.03 -10.73 4.60
CA LEU A 29 13.43 -10.60 3.20
C LEU A 29 12.54 -11.39 2.23
N VAL A 30 11.53 -12.12 2.70
CA VAL A 30 10.62 -12.91 1.86
C VAL A 30 9.87 -12.04 0.86
N LEU A 31 9.37 -10.87 1.27
CA LEU A 31 8.67 -9.94 0.38
C LEU A 31 9.62 -9.22 -0.61
N ARG A 32 10.93 -9.26 -0.33
CA ARG A 32 12.00 -8.80 -1.24
C ARG A 32 12.52 -9.93 -2.13
N ASN A 33 12.16 -11.19 -1.86
CA ASN A 33 12.66 -12.33 -2.60
C ASN A 33 11.97 -12.41 -3.98
N LYS A 34 12.73 -12.16 -5.04
CA LYS A 34 12.23 -12.19 -6.42
C LYS A 34 11.51 -13.49 -6.77
N ALA A 35 12.05 -14.65 -6.39
CA ALA A 35 11.43 -15.94 -6.74
C ALA A 35 10.07 -16.15 -6.04
N PHE A 36 9.88 -15.58 -4.85
CA PHE A 36 8.60 -15.56 -4.15
C PHE A 36 7.61 -14.60 -4.83
N ILE A 37 8.03 -13.38 -5.14
CA ILE A 37 7.20 -12.39 -5.84
C ILE A 37 6.79 -12.88 -7.23
N ASP A 38 7.71 -13.41 -8.03
CA ASP A 38 7.43 -13.98 -9.35
C ASP A 38 6.42 -15.14 -9.24
N ALA A 39 6.54 -15.98 -8.21
CA ALA A 39 5.59 -17.07 -7.97
C ALA A 39 4.19 -16.53 -7.62
N LEU A 40 4.10 -15.53 -6.73
CA LEU A 40 2.82 -14.90 -6.40
C LEU A 40 2.16 -14.22 -7.61
N GLN A 41 2.93 -13.50 -8.40
CA GLN A 41 2.43 -12.81 -9.59
C GLN A 41 1.99 -13.78 -10.69
N SER A 42 2.52 -15.01 -10.68
CA SER A 42 2.06 -16.08 -11.57
C SER A 42 0.70 -16.68 -11.19
N CYS A 43 0.23 -16.45 -9.94
CA CYS A 43 -1.08 -16.89 -9.47
C CYS A 43 -2.20 -16.03 -10.09
N LYS A 44 -2.69 -16.44 -11.26
CA LYS A 44 -3.70 -15.69 -12.04
C LYS A 44 -5.03 -15.44 -11.33
N LEU A 45 -5.34 -16.24 -10.30
CA LEU A 45 -6.57 -16.11 -9.51
C LEU A 45 -6.40 -15.28 -8.25
N LEU A 46 -5.19 -14.80 -7.94
CA LEU A 46 -4.92 -13.99 -6.77
C LEU A 46 -5.66 -12.65 -6.90
N SER A 47 -6.69 -12.48 -6.08
CA SER A 47 -7.54 -11.29 -6.07
C SER A 47 -7.48 -10.53 -4.75
N HIS A 48 -6.90 -11.12 -3.70
CA HIS A 48 -6.78 -10.49 -2.39
C HIS A 48 -5.32 -10.48 -1.97
N LEU A 49 -4.76 -9.28 -1.79
CA LEU A 49 -3.42 -9.08 -1.28
C LEU A 49 -3.49 -8.23 0.00
N TYR A 50 -3.08 -8.81 1.11
CA TYR A 50 -2.87 -8.15 2.38
C TYR A 50 -1.41 -8.29 2.78
N VAL A 51 -0.76 -7.16 3.04
CA VAL A 51 0.61 -7.09 3.53
C VAL A 51 0.64 -6.10 4.68
N PHE A 52 1.19 -6.54 5.80
CA PHE A 52 1.48 -5.71 6.95
C PHE A 52 2.97 -5.82 7.26
N PHE A 53 3.67 -4.68 7.32
CA PHE A 53 5.05 -4.63 7.74
C PHE A 53 5.14 -4.29 9.24
N ASP A 54 5.61 -5.23 10.04
CA ASP A 54 5.91 -4.97 11.45
C ASP A 54 7.34 -4.43 11.52
N CYS A 55 7.52 -3.16 11.17
CA CYS A 55 8.82 -2.52 11.25
C CYS A 55 9.14 -2.13 12.70
N GLN A 56 10.16 -2.76 13.28
CA GLN A 56 10.78 -2.28 14.51
C GLN A 56 11.96 -1.42 14.10
N TRP A 57 11.85 -0.10 14.29
CA TRP A 57 12.91 0.84 13.95
C TRP A 57 14.12 0.57 14.83
N ASN A 58 15.21 0.09 14.23
CA ASN A 58 16.52 0.01 14.86
C ASN A 58 17.34 1.26 14.49
N ASN A 59 18.46 1.49 15.19
CA ASN A 59 19.29 2.69 14.99
C ASN A 59 19.95 2.75 13.59
N ASP A 60 19.87 1.67 12.80
CA ASP A 60 20.32 1.62 11.41
C ASP A 60 19.13 1.90 10.48
N GLU A 61 18.87 3.20 10.28
CA GLU A 61 17.72 3.71 9.51
C GLU A 61 17.66 3.15 8.08
N GLU A 62 18.78 2.89 7.39
CA GLU A 62 18.73 2.52 5.97
C GLU A 62 18.12 1.12 5.68
N GLU A 63 18.37 0.12 6.52
CA GLU A 63 17.88 -1.26 6.26
C GLU A 63 16.48 -1.52 6.82
N SER A 64 16.14 -0.88 7.94
CA SER A 64 14.83 -0.94 8.60
C SER A 64 13.73 -0.20 7.83
N LEU A 65 14.09 0.71 6.92
CA LEU A 65 13.15 1.57 6.20
C LEU A 65 12.52 0.99 4.93
N ASN A 66 13.01 -0.11 4.36
CA ASN A 66 12.47 -0.63 3.09
C ASN A 66 11.32 -1.64 3.30
N CYS A 67 10.22 -1.14 3.85
CA CYS A 67 8.93 -1.82 4.03
C CYS A 67 8.07 -1.70 2.76
N SER A 68 8.57 -2.29 1.67
CA SER A 68 7.89 -2.26 0.37
C SER A 68 7.78 -3.67 -0.22
N ILE A 69 6.78 -3.85 -1.09
CA ILE A 69 6.58 -5.04 -1.89
C ILE A 69 6.47 -4.61 -3.36
N PRO A 70 7.18 -5.27 -4.30
CA PRO A 70 7.00 -4.98 -5.71
C PRO A 70 5.58 -5.33 -6.15
N LEU A 71 4.80 -4.34 -6.57
CA LEU A 71 3.40 -4.56 -6.97
C LEU A 71 3.22 -4.72 -8.48
N GLY A 72 4.26 -4.38 -9.25
CA GLY A 72 4.28 -4.56 -10.69
C GLY A 72 4.15 -6.03 -11.06
N GLY A 73 2.98 -6.45 -11.55
CA GLY A 73 2.70 -7.83 -11.97
C GLY A 73 1.42 -8.41 -11.38
N PHE A 74 0.94 -7.87 -10.25
CA PHE A 74 -0.38 -8.23 -9.73
C PHE A 74 -1.47 -7.62 -10.62
N ARG A 75 -2.41 -8.46 -11.05
CA ARG A 75 -3.51 -8.09 -11.95
C ARG A 75 -4.82 -8.60 -11.35
N ASN A 76 -5.91 -7.89 -11.61
CA ASN A 76 -7.26 -8.29 -11.18
C ASN A 76 -7.47 -8.35 -9.65
N LEU A 77 -6.76 -7.51 -8.88
CA LEU A 77 -7.03 -7.43 -7.45
C LEU A 77 -8.43 -6.87 -7.20
N ILE A 78 -9.13 -7.50 -6.26
CA ILE A 78 -10.40 -7.05 -5.67
C ILE A 78 -10.11 -6.34 -4.35
N THR A 79 -9.08 -6.77 -3.61
CA THR A 79 -8.62 -6.09 -2.40
C THR A 79 -7.10 -5.92 -2.43
N LEU A 80 -6.63 -4.71 -2.16
CA LEU A 80 -5.24 -4.38 -1.93
C LEU A 80 -5.14 -3.67 -0.58
N GLU A 81 -4.40 -4.27 0.35
CA GLU A 81 -4.21 -3.76 1.69
C GLU A 81 -2.72 -3.78 2.03
N LEU A 82 -2.13 -2.60 2.14
CA LEU A 82 -0.72 -2.42 2.48
C LEU A 82 -0.65 -1.53 3.72
N TYR A 83 -0.05 -2.04 4.77
CA TYR A 83 0.06 -1.35 6.04
C TYR A 83 1.52 -1.27 6.47
N HIS A 84 1.85 -0.14 7.08
CA HIS A 84 3.21 0.19 7.51
C HIS A 84 4.21 0.22 6.34
N ILE A 85 3.77 0.71 5.19
CA ILE A 85 4.68 0.86 4.04
C ILE A 85 5.75 1.91 4.36
N GLY A 86 6.92 1.74 3.76
CA GLY A 86 8.05 2.64 3.90
C GLY A 86 9.17 2.30 2.91
N GLY A 87 9.92 3.32 2.51
CA GLY A 87 11.03 3.18 1.58
C GLY A 87 11.10 4.37 0.63
N ASN A 88 11.36 4.08 -0.65
CA ASN A 88 11.39 5.10 -1.69
C ASN A 88 9.98 5.45 -2.16
N GLU A 89 9.49 6.63 -1.74
CA GLU A 89 8.15 7.12 -2.06
C GLU A 89 7.84 7.09 -3.57
N ALA A 90 8.78 7.50 -4.43
CA ALA A 90 8.55 7.60 -5.86
C ALA A 90 8.32 6.22 -6.51
N GLU A 91 9.05 5.20 -6.06
CA GLU A 91 8.87 3.82 -6.51
C GLU A 91 7.58 3.22 -5.93
N GLU A 92 7.22 3.50 -4.67
CA GLU A 92 5.95 3.07 -4.09
C GLU A 92 4.74 3.65 -4.83
N VAL A 93 4.75 4.96 -5.10
CA VAL A 93 3.71 5.63 -5.89
C VAL A 93 3.59 4.96 -7.26
N LYS A 94 4.71 4.67 -7.91
CA LYS A 94 4.75 4.01 -9.22
C LYS A 94 4.13 2.62 -9.17
N ASP A 95 4.52 1.80 -8.22
CA ASP A 95 4.10 0.41 -8.11
C ASP A 95 2.64 0.29 -7.71
N ILE A 96 2.20 1.07 -6.71
CA ILE A 96 0.80 1.12 -6.30
C ILE A 96 -0.07 1.58 -7.48
N THR A 97 0.29 2.69 -8.13
CA THR A 97 -0.46 3.19 -9.30
C THR A 97 -0.56 2.13 -10.40
N THR A 98 0.53 1.40 -10.66
CA THR A 98 0.55 0.34 -11.66
C THR A 98 -0.42 -0.79 -11.31
N ALA A 99 -0.40 -1.27 -10.06
CA ALA A 99 -1.31 -2.31 -9.59
C ALA A 99 -2.78 -1.88 -9.63
N LEU A 100 -3.08 -0.62 -9.26
CA LEU A 100 -4.42 -0.03 -9.38
C LEU A 100 -4.88 -0.02 -10.84
N SER A 101 -3.99 0.34 -11.77
CA SER A 101 -4.29 0.45 -13.20
C SER A 101 -4.63 -0.89 -13.87
N TYR A 102 -4.11 -2.00 -13.31
CA TYR A 102 -4.36 -3.38 -13.73
C TYR A 102 -5.46 -4.09 -12.93
N SER A 103 -6.10 -3.38 -11.99
CA SER A 103 -7.13 -3.92 -11.10
C SER A 103 -8.42 -3.10 -11.18
N PRO A 104 -9.10 -3.07 -12.35
CA PRO A 104 -10.30 -2.23 -12.56
C PRO A 104 -11.50 -2.64 -11.70
N HIS A 105 -11.48 -3.84 -11.14
CA HIS A 105 -12.51 -4.38 -10.24
C HIS A 105 -12.16 -4.25 -8.76
N LEU A 106 -11.11 -3.48 -8.43
CA LEU A 106 -10.72 -3.26 -7.05
C LEU A 106 -11.90 -2.65 -6.26
N GLY A 107 -12.34 -3.37 -5.23
CA GLY A 107 -13.43 -2.96 -4.36
C GLY A 107 -12.94 -2.41 -3.02
N LYS A 108 -11.73 -2.75 -2.58
CA LYS A 108 -11.12 -2.27 -1.33
C LYS A 108 -9.68 -1.85 -1.56
N LEU A 109 -9.36 -0.64 -1.15
CA LEU A 109 -7.99 -0.15 -1.06
C LEU A 109 -7.72 0.27 0.39
N SER A 110 -6.66 -0.30 0.98
CA SER A 110 -6.17 0.11 2.28
C SER A 110 -4.68 0.41 2.17
N LEU A 111 -4.29 1.60 2.60
CA LEU A 111 -2.90 2.05 2.60
C LEU A 111 -2.60 2.69 3.96
N GLY A 112 -1.36 2.62 4.42
CA GLY A 112 -0.90 3.36 5.59
C GLY A 112 0.61 3.25 5.74
N PHE A 113 1.29 4.35 6.04
CA PHE A 113 2.73 4.37 6.30
C PHE A 113 3.08 3.82 7.68
N GLY A 114 4.32 3.35 7.83
CA GLY A 114 4.89 3.05 9.15
C GLY A 114 5.13 4.34 9.93
N TRP A 115 5.12 4.27 11.26
CA TRP A 115 5.46 5.40 12.13
C TRP A 115 6.97 5.70 12.02
N ARG A 116 7.35 6.96 11.77
CA ARG A 116 8.77 7.39 11.81
C ARG A 116 9.17 7.85 13.19
N ILE A 117 10.33 7.39 13.71
CA ILE A 117 10.97 8.01 14.88
C ILE A 117 11.29 9.48 14.52
N GLY A 118 10.87 10.42 15.37
CA GLY A 118 10.94 11.87 15.10
C GLY A 118 9.59 12.57 15.05
N CYS A 119 8.48 11.82 14.94
CA CYS A 119 7.15 12.28 15.34
C CYS A 119 7.04 12.30 16.87
N GLU A 120 7.82 13.14 17.54
CA GLU A 120 7.66 13.44 18.98
C GLU A 120 6.38 14.26 19.19
N GLY A 121 5.24 13.58 19.09
CA GLY A 121 3.95 14.12 19.44
C GLY A 121 3.12 13.00 20.07
N PRO A 122 2.27 13.29 21.07
CA PRO A 122 1.39 12.29 21.64
C PRO A 122 0.60 11.58 20.53
N LEU A 123 0.39 10.27 20.71
CA LEU A 123 -0.36 9.37 19.80
C LEU A 123 -1.75 9.94 19.40
N ASP A 124 -2.29 10.84 20.22
CA ASP A 124 -3.57 11.52 20.03
C ASP A 124 -3.52 12.70 19.03
N ILE A 125 -2.34 13.08 18.55
CA ILE A 125 -2.19 14.13 17.54
C ILE A 125 -2.15 13.46 16.16
N LEU A 126 -3.27 13.55 15.44
CA LEU A 126 -3.24 13.67 13.98
C LEU A 126 -2.11 14.64 13.66
N HIS A 127 -0.94 14.18 13.20
CA HIS A 127 0.09 15.11 12.77
C HIS A 127 -0.54 15.96 11.66
N VAL A 128 -0.95 17.19 12.01
CA VAL A 128 -1.78 18.07 11.19
C VAL A 128 -0.99 18.61 9.99
N ARG A 129 0.31 18.32 9.91
CA ARG A 129 1.14 18.64 8.76
C ARG A 129 1.14 17.51 7.75
N GLY A 130 0.38 17.73 6.67
CA GLY A 130 0.46 16.96 5.43
C GLY A 130 1.80 17.17 4.74
N GLU A 131 2.84 16.53 5.26
CA GLU A 131 4.17 16.52 4.65
C GLU A 131 4.24 15.55 3.46
N GLY A 132 3.25 14.66 3.30
CA GLY A 132 3.16 13.75 2.15
C GLY A 132 2.07 14.16 1.16
N ASP A 133 2.47 14.52 -0.06
CA ASP A 133 1.58 14.57 -1.24
C ASP A 133 1.37 13.18 -1.86
N PHE A 134 1.61 12.10 -1.11
CA PHE A 134 1.62 10.72 -1.60
C PHE A 134 0.36 10.33 -2.36
N LEU A 135 -0.82 10.52 -1.75
CA LEU A 135 -2.09 10.21 -2.41
C LEU A 135 -2.35 11.12 -3.61
N LEU A 136 -1.87 12.37 -3.58
CA LEU A 136 -1.93 13.29 -4.71
C LEU A 136 -1.04 12.80 -5.86
N TYR A 137 0.13 12.24 -5.57
CA TYR A 137 1.02 11.67 -6.57
C TYR A 137 0.47 10.38 -7.18
N ILE A 138 -0.13 9.50 -6.36
CA ILE A 138 -0.88 8.33 -6.86
C ILE A 138 -1.99 8.81 -7.80
N TYR A 139 -2.80 9.78 -7.37
CA TYR A 139 -3.85 10.35 -8.22
C TYR A 139 -3.29 10.91 -9.53
N SER A 140 -2.25 11.74 -9.47
CA SER A 140 -1.69 12.42 -10.65
C SER A 140 -1.15 11.42 -11.66
N ARG A 141 -0.45 10.38 -11.19
CA ARG A 141 0.09 9.31 -12.03
C ARG A 141 -1.02 8.42 -12.57
N TYR A 142 -2.03 8.10 -11.77
CA TYR A 142 -3.16 7.29 -12.22
C TYR A 142 -3.98 8.01 -13.29
N GLN A 143 -4.16 9.32 -13.15
CA GLN A 143 -4.82 10.17 -14.15
C GLN A 143 -4.01 10.27 -15.45
N SER A 144 -2.67 10.38 -15.38
CA SER A 144 -1.83 10.45 -16.59
C SER A 144 -1.87 9.15 -17.42
N LEU A 145 -2.26 8.03 -16.82
CA LEU A 145 -2.56 6.77 -17.52
C LEU A 145 -3.94 6.76 -18.20
N GLY A 146 -4.70 7.87 -18.15
CA GLY A 146 -6.03 7.99 -18.75
C GLY A 146 -7.10 7.11 -18.10
N LYS A 147 -6.89 6.69 -16.84
CA LYS A 147 -7.78 5.77 -16.14
C LYS A 147 -8.97 6.50 -15.53
N SER A 148 -10.12 5.83 -15.51
CA SER A 148 -11.30 6.31 -14.79
C SER A 148 -11.14 6.13 -13.28
N PRO A 149 -11.83 6.93 -12.45
CA PRO A 149 -11.80 6.79 -11.00
C PRO A 149 -12.10 5.36 -10.54
N LEU A 150 -11.40 4.91 -9.50
CA LEU A 150 -11.58 3.58 -8.93
C LEU A 150 -12.98 3.43 -8.33
N LYS A 151 -13.67 2.34 -8.66
CA LYS A 151 -15.01 2.05 -8.13
C LYS A 151 -14.95 1.33 -6.78
N LEU A 152 -14.20 1.90 -5.83
CA LEU A 152 -14.00 1.31 -4.51
C LEU A 152 -15.31 1.33 -3.72
N LYS A 153 -15.60 0.23 -3.03
CA LYS A 153 -16.63 0.17 -1.96
C LYS A 153 -16.05 0.62 -0.63
N THR A 154 -14.75 0.37 -0.39
CA THR A 154 -14.07 0.68 0.86
C THR A 154 -12.72 1.32 0.60
N LEU A 155 -12.46 2.46 1.25
CA LEU A 155 -11.16 3.11 1.31
C LEU A 155 -10.71 3.20 2.77
N ARG A 156 -9.52 2.69 3.09
CA ARG A 156 -8.91 2.85 4.42
C ARG A 156 -7.59 3.61 4.26
N LEU A 157 -7.47 4.74 4.94
CA LEU A 157 -6.26 5.56 4.97
C LEU A 157 -5.70 5.54 6.40
N GLY A 158 -4.51 4.98 6.53
CA GLY A 158 -3.77 4.90 7.78
C GLY A 158 -2.87 6.10 8.01
N HIS A 159 -1.94 5.92 8.94
CA HIS A 159 -0.93 6.91 9.31
C HIS A 159 -0.21 7.50 8.08
N GLY A 160 0.04 8.82 8.12
CA GLY A 160 0.75 9.58 7.08
C GLY A 160 -0.02 9.78 5.76
N LEU A 161 -1.23 9.25 5.62
CA LEU A 161 -2.03 9.38 4.41
C LEU A 161 -3.17 10.39 4.58
N PHE A 162 -2.96 11.58 4.04
CA PHE A 162 -3.89 12.68 4.19
C PHE A 162 -4.82 12.80 2.98
N PRO A 163 -6.16 12.85 3.18
CA PRO A 163 -7.12 13.04 2.09
C PRO A 163 -7.14 14.50 1.57
N ARG A 164 -6.28 15.36 2.10
CA ARG A 164 -6.14 16.78 1.74
C ARG A 164 -4.66 17.11 1.58
N THR A 165 -4.38 18.08 0.72
CA THR A 165 -3.05 18.64 0.48
C THR A 165 -3.12 20.15 0.63
N HIS A 166 -1.98 20.76 0.97
CA HIS A 166 -1.80 22.21 1.03
C HIS A 166 -1.67 22.84 -0.37
N ARG A 167 -1.52 22.05 -1.43
CA ARG A 167 -1.42 22.57 -2.80
C ARG A 167 -2.72 23.22 -3.24
N LEU A 168 -2.65 24.53 -3.49
CA LEU A 168 -3.79 25.43 -3.76
C LEU A 168 -4.70 25.01 -4.93
N ASN A 169 -4.25 24.12 -5.83
CA ASN A 169 -4.98 23.71 -7.03
C ASN A 169 -5.26 22.19 -7.12
N ALA A 170 -5.02 21.42 -6.07
CA ALA A 170 -5.25 19.98 -6.13
C ALA A 170 -6.74 19.61 -6.23
N GLY A 171 -7.61 20.48 -5.70
CA GLY A 171 -9.04 20.20 -5.53
C GLY A 171 -9.27 18.93 -4.70
N ASN A 172 -10.43 18.31 -4.86
CA ASN A 172 -10.72 17.03 -4.20
C ASN A 172 -10.13 15.87 -5.03
N PHE A 173 -8.80 15.70 -4.96
CA PHE A 173 -8.09 14.64 -5.70
C PHE A 173 -8.52 13.23 -5.27
N ILE A 174 -8.94 13.04 -4.01
CA ILE A 174 -9.49 11.75 -3.54
C ILE A 174 -10.78 11.42 -4.30
N ALA A 175 -11.71 12.38 -4.46
CA ALA A 175 -12.92 12.18 -5.24
C ALA A 175 -12.68 11.96 -6.74
N LYS A 176 -11.51 12.35 -7.25
CA LYS A 176 -11.08 12.07 -8.62
C LYS A 176 -10.34 10.74 -8.75
N LEU A 177 -9.64 10.29 -7.71
CA LEU A 177 -9.02 8.98 -7.64
C LEU A 177 -10.06 7.87 -7.41
N VAL A 178 -11.07 8.15 -6.59
CA VAL A 178 -12.10 7.20 -6.16
C VAL A 178 -13.47 7.73 -6.56
N GLY A 179 -14.23 6.93 -7.31
CA GLY A 179 -15.60 7.26 -7.70
C GLY A 179 -16.52 7.34 -6.47
N MET A 180 -16.81 8.56 -6.03
CA MET A 180 -17.53 8.83 -4.78
C MET A 180 -18.90 8.15 -4.68
N SER A 181 -19.60 7.95 -5.80
CA SER A 181 -20.90 7.26 -5.83
C SER A 181 -20.81 5.76 -5.50
N SER A 182 -19.63 5.15 -5.64
CA SER A 182 -19.40 3.74 -5.32
C SER A 182 -18.88 3.50 -3.91
N LEU A 183 -18.29 4.53 -3.28
CA LEU A 183 -17.67 4.45 -1.97
C LEU A 183 -18.74 4.36 -0.88
N LYS A 184 -18.77 3.24 -0.17
CA LYS A 184 -19.70 2.99 0.94
C LYS A 184 -19.07 3.23 2.30
N THR A 185 -17.75 3.06 2.41
CA THR A 185 -17.06 3.15 3.68
C THR A 185 -15.70 3.82 3.52
N LEU A 186 -15.47 4.85 4.32
CA LEU A 186 -14.20 5.53 4.48
C LEU A 186 -13.71 5.32 5.91
N TYR A 187 -12.52 4.76 6.06
CA TYR A 187 -11.84 4.64 7.34
C TYR A 187 -10.61 5.53 7.35
N LEU A 188 -10.49 6.37 8.37
CA LEU A 188 -9.30 7.17 8.66
C LEU A 188 -8.80 6.73 10.03
N PHE A 189 -7.52 6.34 10.13
CA PHE A 189 -6.96 5.83 11.38
C PHE A 189 -5.47 6.20 11.50
N ASN A 190 -5.00 6.43 12.73
CA ASN A 190 -3.63 6.85 13.02
C ASN A 190 -2.73 5.72 13.57
N GLY A 191 -3.25 4.49 13.62
CA GLY A 191 -2.59 3.28 14.11
C GLY A 191 -3.57 2.10 14.07
N LEU A 192 -3.06 0.87 14.18
CA LEU A 192 -3.90 -0.34 14.21
C LEU A 192 -4.83 -0.37 15.42
#